data_AF-A0A927JXP6-F1
#
_entry.id   AF-A0A927JXP6-F1
#
_cell.length_a   1.000
_cell.length_b   1.000
_cell.length_c   1.000
_cell.angle_alpha   90.00
_cell.angle_beta   90.00
_cell.angle_gamma   90.00
#
_symmetry.space_group_name_H-M   'P 1'
#
loop_
_entity.id
_entity.type
_entity.pdbx_description
1 polymer ?
#
loop_
_entity_poly.entity_id
_entity_poly.type
_entity_poly.pdbx_seq_one_letter_code
_entity_poly.pdbx_strand_id
1 'polypeptide(L)'
;MLFPTMLIAFAVAGPQAAAVEPITLDSQMRPMIAVSIDGNPPVDMLMDTAAQSSVLTTALAETMGLPPTDEPVTVNGVAGSMTARAHGVRRMSSALFDVRDTAVVALPRIGVTRARGILGIDLFAGRKLVFDLTGRRLSVDASGPAAADHVALRGSIDAKGLLHVPVAIDGVVIDALVDTGAEGSVANGAVLRALGWRDDDPRLKANGTITGATIGGTIVRRGTVGRVALGPVGFRGVPLTFTGSTDGAPRLILGMDMLGLLQRFALDLPRAELQLYIPPAATPPAPPPPARTGS
;
A
#
# COMPACT_ATOMS: atom_id res chain seq x y z
N MET A 1 -32.37 18.10 -22.03
CA MET A 1 -32.42 17.96 -20.57
C MET A 1 -31.02 18.19 -20.04
N LEU A 2 -30.80 19.28 -19.30
CA LEU A 2 -29.50 19.59 -18.68
C LEU A 2 -29.43 18.84 -17.34
N PHE A 3 -28.38 18.06 -17.12
CA PHE A 3 -28.08 17.48 -15.80
C PHE A 3 -27.48 18.59 -14.91
N PRO A 4 -27.94 18.75 -13.66
CA PRO A 4 -27.33 19.72 -12.75
C PRO A 4 -25.96 19.20 -12.29
N THR A 5 -24.93 20.03 -12.46
CA THR A 5 -23.60 19.82 -11.91
C THR A 5 -23.66 20.04 -10.39
N MET A 6 -23.48 18.99 -9.60
CA MET A 6 -23.39 19.08 -8.14
C MET A 6 -22.00 19.58 -7.76
N LEU A 7 -21.91 20.82 -7.28
CA LEU A 7 -20.68 21.38 -6.72
C LEU A 7 -20.45 20.77 -5.33
N ILE A 8 -19.39 19.96 -5.18
CA ILE A 8 -18.92 19.51 -3.86
C ILE A 8 -18.10 20.66 -3.26
N ALA A 9 -18.61 21.28 -2.20
CA ALA A 9 -17.88 22.26 -1.43
C ALA A 9 -16.84 21.56 -0.55
N PHE A 10 -15.55 21.80 -0.79
CA PHE A 10 -14.49 21.41 0.12
C PHE A 10 -14.37 22.45 1.23
N ALA A 11 -14.68 22.05 2.46
CA ALA A 11 -14.32 22.85 3.64
C ALA A 11 -12.80 22.78 3.82
N VAL A 12 -12.14 23.94 3.80
CA VAL A 12 -10.73 24.06 4.18
C VAL A 12 -10.66 23.98 5.70
N ALA A 13 -10.32 22.80 6.23
CA ALA A 13 -10.03 22.63 7.64
C ALA A 13 -8.69 23.30 7.98
N GLY A 14 -8.67 24.11 9.05
CA GLY A 14 -7.43 24.62 9.65
C GLY A 14 -6.51 23.49 10.15
N PRO A 15 -5.29 23.79 10.63
CA PRO A 15 -4.32 22.76 11.03
C PRO A 15 -4.88 21.90 12.16
N GLN A 16 -5.44 20.75 11.79
CA GLN A 16 -5.85 19.69 12.69
C GLN A 16 -4.57 19.03 13.23
N ALA A 17 -4.49 18.81 14.54
CA ALA A 17 -3.46 17.94 15.11
C ALA A 17 -3.46 16.60 14.35
N ALA A 18 -2.26 16.09 14.03
CA ALA A 18 -2.11 14.81 13.32
C ALA A 18 -2.94 13.73 14.02
N ALA A 19 -3.90 13.15 13.30
CA ALA A 19 -4.66 12.02 13.78
C ALA A 19 -3.73 10.80 13.77
N VAL A 20 -3.64 10.08 14.89
CA VAL A 20 -2.75 8.91 15.06
C VAL A 20 -3.57 7.71 15.51
N GLU A 21 -3.32 6.57 14.87
CA GLU A 21 -3.95 5.29 15.17
C GLU A 21 -2.86 4.22 15.37
N PRO A 22 -2.95 3.38 16.41
CA PRO A 22 -2.09 2.22 16.52
C PRO A 22 -2.36 1.24 15.37
N ILE A 23 -1.30 0.68 14.79
CA ILE A 23 -1.43 -0.39 13.79
C ILE A 23 -1.06 -1.74 14.38
N THR A 24 -1.77 -2.77 13.93
CA THR A 24 -1.28 -4.16 14.00
C THR A 24 -0.71 -4.53 12.64
N LEU A 25 0.16 -5.54 12.60
CA LEU A 25 0.67 -6.10 11.36
C LEU A 25 0.18 -7.54 11.25
N ASP A 26 -0.31 -7.93 10.08
CA ASP A 26 -0.65 -9.33 9.85
C ASP A 26 0.61 -10.21 9.67
N SER A 27 0.42 -11.51 9.43
CA SER A 27 1.54 -12.44 9.20
C SER A 27 2.41 -12.12 8.00
N GLN A 28 1.95 -11.23 7.11
CA GLN A 28 2.62 -10.75 5.90
C GLN A 28 3.17 -9.33 6.10
N MET A 29 3.26 -8.85 7.34
CA MET A 29 3.73 -7.52 7.72
C MET A 29 2.84 -6.38 7.22
N ARG A 30 1.62 -6.65 6.77
CA ARG A 30 0.76 -5.61 6.22
C ARG A 30 0.01 -4.88 7.33
N PRO A 31 -0.07 -3.54 7.27
CA PRO A 31 -0.65 -2.72 8.33
C PRO A 31 -2.18 -2.85 8.37
N MET A 32 -2.72 -3.02 9.58
CA MET A 32 -4.15 -3.04 9.86
C MET A 32 -4.49 -2.05 10.97
N ILE A 33 -5.68 -1.46 10.89
CA ILE A 33 -6.24 -0.61 11.95
C ILE A 33 -7.63 -1.09 12.36
N ALA A 34 -8.02 -0.80 13.60
CA ALA A 34 -9.36 -1.06 14.08
C ALA A 34 -10.34 0.00 13.54
N VAL A 35 -11.45 -0.44 12.95
CA VAL A 35 -12.48 0.43 12.38
C VAL A 35 -13.83 0.13 12.99
N SER A 36 -14.52 1.16 13.46
CA SER A 36 -15.92 1.06 13.91
C SER A 36 -16.87 1.30 12.73
N ILE A 37 -17.85 0.41 12.56
CA ILE A 37 -18.84 0.45 11.48
C ILE A 37 -20.24 0.34 12.11
N ASP A 38 -21.06 1.37 11.98
CA ASP A 38 -22.47 1.40 12.43
C ASP A 38 -22.69 0.98 13.90
N GLY A 39 -21.71 1.23 14.77
CA GLY A 39 -21.76 0.89 16.18
C GLY A 39 -21.47 -0.58 16.51
N ASN A 40 -21.13 -1.41 15.50
CA ASN A 40 -20.63 -2.76 15.71
C ASN A 40 -19.26 -2.75 16.41
N PRO A 41 -18.85 -3.86 17.06
CA PRO A 41 -17.50 -4.02 17.57
C PRO A 41 -16.46 -3.70 16.49
N PRO A 42 -15.38 -2.96 16.83
CA PRO A 42 -14.36 -2.62 15.85
C PRO A 42 -13.75 -3.85 15.20
N VAL A 43 -13.46 -3.73 13.90
CA VAL A 43 -12.83 -4.79 13.11
C VAL A 43 -11.51 -4.33 12.54
N ASP A 44 -10.53 -5.22 12.51
CA ASP A 44 -9.25 -4.95 11.85
C ASP A 44 -9.45 -4.93 10.33
N MET A 45 -9.12 -3.79 9.74
CA MET A 45 -9.13 -3.58 8.29
C MET A 45 -7.72 -3.32 7.79
N LEU A 46 -7.37 -3.96 6.66
CA LEU A 46 -6.08 -3.82 6.00
C LEU A 46 -5.96 -2.43 5.38
N MET A 47 -4.87 -1.71 5.66
CA MET A 47 -4.56 -0.46 4.99
C MET A 47 -3.83 -0.76 3.67
N ASP A 48 -4.50 -0.50 2.56
CA ASP A 48 -4.01 -0.82 1.21
C ASP A 48 -3.89 0.45 0.37
N THR A 49 -2.65 0.93 0.17
CA THR A 49 -2.36 2.14 -0.61
C THR A 49 -2.53 1.95 -2.12
N ALA A 50 -2.72 0.72 -2.60
CA ALA A 50 -3.00 0.39 -4.00
C ALA A 50 -4.49 0.11 -4.25
N ALA A 51 -5.34 0.13 -3.22
CA ALA A 51 -6.78 0.05 -3.35
C ALA A 51 -7.38 1.45 -3.56
N GLN A 52 -8.08 1.64 -4.68
CA GLN A 52 -8.79 2.90 -4.95
C GLN A 52 -9.95 3.13 -3.97
N SER A 53 -10.65 2.07 -3.59
CA SER A 53 -11.85 2.14 -2.76
C SER A 53 -11.79 1.15 -1.62
N SER A 54 -12.38 1.53 -0.50
CA SER A 54 -12.54 0.65 0.65
C SER A 54 -13.58 -0.45 0.37
N VAL A 55 -13.32 -1.66 0.86
CA VAL A 55 -14.18 -2.84 0.62
C VAL A 55 -14.31 -3.71 1.87
N LEU A 56 -15.43 -4.43 2.01
CA LEU A 56 -15.68 -5.41 3.06
C LEU A 56 -15.85 -6.80 2.49
N THR A 57 -15.69 -7.83 3.32
CA THR A 57 -16.16 -9.16 2.94
C THR A 57 -17.69 -9.23 3.02
N THR A 58 -18.33 -9.96 2.10
CA THR A 58 -19.78 -10.22 2.16
C THR A 58 -20.18 -10.79 3.51
N ALA A 59 -19.41 -11.76 4.02
CA ALA A 59 -19.64 -12.34 5.34
C ALA A 59 -19.57 -11.31 6.49
N LEU A 60 -18.69 -10.31 6.40
CA LEU A 60 -18.63 -9.24 7.40
C LEU A 60 -19.85 -8.32 7.31
N ALA A 61 -20.23 -7.90 6.11
CA ALA A 61 -21.40 -7.05 5.90
C ALA A 61 -22.69 -7.73 6.42
N GLU A 62 -22.84 -9.03 6.16
CA GLU A 62 -23.94 -9.85 6.70
C GLU A 62 -23.90 -9.96 8.23
N THR A 63 -22.71 -10.23 8.80
CA THR A 63 -22.53 -10.33 10.27
C THR A 63 -22.93 -9.01 10.96
N MET A 64 -22.63 -7.87 10.34
CA MET A 64 -22.92 -6.54 10.86
C MET A 64 -24.35 -6.06 10.55
N GLY A 65 -25.12 -6.83 9.77
CA GLY A 65 -26.48 -6.46 9.37
C GLY A 65 -26.55 -5.24 8.44
N LEU A 66 -25.49 -4.98 7.64
CA LEU A 66 -25.44 -3.80 6.77
C LEU A 66 -26.44 -3.96 5.60
N PRO A 67 -27.35 -3.00 5.37
CA PRO A 67 -28.35 -3.12 4.32
C PRO A 67 -27.71 -3.08 2.92
N PRO A 68 -28.00 -4.04 2.02
CA PRO A 68 -27.48 -4.00 0.66
C PRO A 68 -28.13 -2.85 -0.13
N THR A 69 -27.40 -2.30 -1.10
CA THR A 69 -27.94 -1.37 -2.09
C THR A 69 -28.59 -2.15 -3.25
N ASP A 70 -29.54 -1.50 -3.94
CA ASP A 70 -30.25 -2.11 -5.07
C ASP A 70 -29.36 -2.26 -6.32
N GLU A 71 -28.41 -1.36 -6.51
CA GLU A 71 -27.55 -1.34 -7.69
C GLU A 71 -26.27 -2.18 -7.49
N PRO A 72 -25.96 -3.11 -8.41
CA PRO A 72 -24.68 -3.82 -8.41
C PRO A 72 -23.54 -2.90 -8.86
N VAL A 73 -22.37 -3.08 -8.26
CA VAL A 73 -21.14 -2.31 -8.56
C VAL A 73 -20.12 -3.23 -9.22
N THR A 74 -19.51 -2.78 -10.32
CA THR A 74 -18.39 -3.49 -10.95
C THR A 74 -17.08 -3.12 -10.25
N VAL A 75 -16.36 -4.13 -9.76
CA VAL A 75 -15.09 -4.00 -9.05
C VAL A 75 -13.97 -4.54 -9.93
N ASN A 76 -12.90 -3.76 -10.11
CA ASN A 76 -11.71 -4.18 -10.86
C ASN A 76 -10.57 -4.48 -9.88
N GLY A 77 -9.94 -5.65 -10.01
CA GLY A 77 -8.76 -6.01 -9.24
C GLY A 77 -7.68 -6.65 -10.10
N VAL A 78 -6.58 -7.05 -9.45
CA VAL A 78 -5.37 -7.58 -10.13
C VAL A 78 -5.67 -8.77 -11.05
N ALA A 79 -6.68 -9.58 -10.75
CA ALA A 79 -7.01 -10.78 -11.51
C ALA A 79 -8.32 -10.71 -12.32
N GLY A 80 -8.81 -9.50 -12.63
CA GLY A 80 -10.01 -9.26 -13.44
C GLY A 80 -11.06 -8.38 -12.77
N SER A 81 -12.26 -8.33 -13.36
CA SER A 81 -13.42 -7.59 -12.85
C SER A 81 -14.49 -8.52 -12.28
N MET A 82 -15.21 -8.10 -11.25
CA MET A 82 -16.40 -8.81 -10.75
C MET A 82 -17.57 -7.87 -10.47
N THR A 83 -18.78 -8.39 -10.57
CA THR A 83 -19.98 -7.69 -10.08
C THR A 83 -20.17 -8.00 -8.60
N ALA A 84 -20.30 -6.96 -7.78
CA ALA A 84 -20.51 -7.04 -6.34
C ALA A 84 -21.71 -6.18 -5.93
N ARG A 85 -22.12 -6.30 -4.67
CA ARG A 85 -23.13 -5.40 -4.08
C ARG A 85 -22.45 -4.42 -3.15
N ALA A 86 -22.91 -3.18 -3.15
CA ALA A 86 -22.58 -2.26 -2.07
C ALA A 86 -23.56 -2.43 -0.91
N HIS A 87 -23.13 -2.03 0.27
CA HIS A 87 -23.93 -2.01 1.48
C HIS A 87 -23.88 -0.61 2.08
N GLY A 88 -25.05 -0.10 2.48
CA GLY A 88 -25.17 1.18 3.16
C GLY A 88 -24.48 1.13 4.53
N VAL A 89 -23.72 2.17 4.83
CA VAL A 89 -23.00 2.36 6.08
C VAL A 89 -23.31 3.77 6.58
N ARG A 90 -23.99 3.86 7.72
CA ARG A 90 -24.32 5.15 8.35
C ARG A 90 -23.08 5.87 8.84
N ARG A 91 -22.12 5.15 9.42
CA ARG A 91 -20.85 5.71 9.90
C ARG A 91 -19.75 4.67 9.92
N MET A 92 -18.63 5.00 9.28
CA MET A 92 -17.37 4.26 9.37
C MET A 92 -16.30 5.20 9.90
N SER A 93 -15.61 4.81 10.98
CA SER A 93 -14.67 5.71 11.65
C SER A 93 -13.51 5.00 12.35
N SER A 94 -12.39 5.72 12.44
CA SER A 94 -11.21 5.45 13.28
C SER A 94 -10.71 6.79 13.85
N ALA A 95 -9.56 6.83 14.52
CA ALA A 95 -8.93 8.11 14.82
C ALA A 95 -8.54 8.88 13.54
N LEU A 96 -8.30 8.18 12.43
CA LEU A 96 -7.77 8.75 11.19
C LEU A 96 -8.82 9.38 10.26
N PHE A 97 -10.07 8.92 10.35
CA PHE A 97 -11.17 9.36 9.49
C PHE A 97 -12.53 9.16 10.17
N ASP A 98 -13.53 9.94 9.76
CA ASP A 98 -14.95 9.77 10.13
C ASP A 98 -15.80 10.07 8.89
N VAL A 99 -16.30 9.01 8.25
CA VAL A 99 -17.19 9.11 7.08
C VAL A 99 -18.59 8.65 7.45
N ARG A 100 -19.59 9.34 6.91
CA ARG A 100 -21.01 9.12 7.21
C ARG A 100 -21.81 8.95 5.94
N ASP A 101 -22.92 8.22 6.06
CA ASP A 101 -23.92 8.03 5.01
C ASP A 101 -23.29 7.63 3.66
N THR A 102 -22.44 6.59 3.72
CA THR A 102 -21.69 6.06 2.58
C THR A 102 -22.16 4.67 2.19
N ALA A 103 -21.66 4.14 1.07
CA ALA A 103 -21.85 2.75 0.68
C ALA A 103 -20.49 2.09 0.46
N VAL A 104 -20.33 0.88 1.00
CA VAL A 104 -19.08 0.12 0.88
C VAL A 104 -19.35 -1.16 0.12
N VAL A 105 -18.51 -1.44 -0.87
CA VAL A 105 -18.63 -2.65 -1.68
C VAL A 105 -18.25 -3.88 -0.85
N ALA A 106 -19.07 -4.93 -0.94
CA ALA A 106 -18.81 -6.20 -0.29
C ALA A 106 -18.43 -7.30 -1.30
N LEU A 107 -17.26 -7.92 -1.09
CA LEU A 107 -16.73 -8.97 -1.94
C LEU A 107 -16.78 -10.34 -1.23
N PRO A 108 -17.03 -11.46 -1.94
CA PRO A 108 -17.03 -12.79 -1.32
C PRO A 108 -15.68 -13.16 -0.70
N ARG A 109 -14.58 -12.66 -1.29
CA ARG A 109 -13.21 -12.81 -0.81
C ARG A 109 -12.45 -11.52 -1.05
N ILE A 110 -11.53 -11.21 -0.15
CA ILE A 110 -10.60 -10.09 -0.28
C ILE A 110 -9.19 -10.66 -0.14
N GLY A 111 -8.54 -10.92 -1.28
CA GLY A 111 -7.19 -11.48 -1.33
C GLY A 111 -7.01 -12.76 -0.51
N VAL A 112 -5.77 -13.00 -0.07
CA VAL A 112 -5.36 -14.11 0.83
C VAL A 112 -5.04 -13.54 2.21
N THR A 113 -5.95 -12.75 2.79
CA THR A 113 -5.76 -12.16 4.12
C THR A 113 -6.84 -12.63 5.09
N ARG A 114 -6.52 -12.59 6.38
CA ARG A 114 -7.51 -12.70 7.46
C ARG A 114 -8.30 -11.40 7.63
N ALA A 115 -7.83 -10.30 7.04
CA ALA A 115 -8.53 -9.03 7.11
C ALA A 115 -9.92 -9.18 6.52
N ARG A 116 -10.92 -8.73 7.29
CA ARG A 116 -12.34 -8.85 6.91
C ARG A 116 -12.79 -7.67 6.03
N GLY A 117 -11.87 -6.75 5.75
CA GLY A 117 -12.03 -5.60 4.85
C GLY A 117 -10.69 -4.92 4.52
N ILE A 118 -10.71 -4.05 3.52
CA ILE A 118 -9.61 -3.20 3.07
C ILE A 118 -10.05 -1.73 3.18
N LEU A 119 -9.16 -0.87 3.64
CA LEU A 119 -9.23 0.57 3.54
C LEU A 119 -8.37 1.03 2.36
N GLY A 120 -9.02 1.68 1.40
CA GLY A 120 -8.36 2.26 0.23
C GLY A 120 -7.96 3.71 0.42
N ILE A 121 -7.40 4.30 -0.63
CA ILE A 121 -6.98 5.72 -0.64
C ILE A 121 -8.15 6.69 -0.78
N ASP A 122 -9.37 6.22 -1.05
CA ASP A 122 -10.60 7.02 -1.09
C ASP A 122 -10.85 7.80 0.21
N LEU A 123 -10.48 7.22 1.35
CA LEU A 123 -10.64 7.86 2.66
C LEU A 123 -9.58 8.92 2.96
N PHE A 124 -8.51 8.98 2.17
CA PHE A 124 -7.32 9.77 2.46
C PHE A 124 -6.89 10.67 1.29
N ALA A 125 -7.77 10.83 0.29
CA ALA A 125 -7.55 11.76 -0.80
C ALA A 125 -7.22 13.16 -0.26
N GLY A 126 -6.17 13.79 -0.79
CA GLY A 126 -5.73 15.11 -0.33
C GLY A 126 -4.83 15.10 0.91
N ARG A 127 -4.46 13.93 1.45
CA ARG A 127 -3.71 13.82 2.71
C ARG A 127 -2.35 13.15 2.54
N LYS A 128 -1.54 13.28 3.58
CA LYS A 128 -0.29 12.54 3.76
C LYS A 128 -0.50 11.42 4.77
N LEU A 129 -0.23 10.19 4.37
CA LEU A 129 -0.25 9.01 5.23
C LEU A 129 1.16 8.75 5.74
N VAL A 130 1.36 8.67 7.06
CA VAL A 130 2.66 8.41 7.66
C VAL A 130 2.63 7.06 8.37
N PHE A 131 3.40 6.11 7.85
CA PHE A 131 3.58 4.78 8.43
C PHE A 131 4.82 4.80 9.31
N ASP A 132 4.62 4.67 10.63
CA ASP A 132 5.67 4.42 11.60
C ASP A 132 5.63 2.94 12.01
N LEU A 133 6.34 2.10 11.25
CA LEU A 133 6.35 0.65 11.48
C LEU A 133 7.08 0.28 12.76
N THR A 134 8.09 1.06 13.15
CA THR A 134 8.85 0.83 14.39
C THR A 134 8.01 1.18 15.61
N GLY A 135 7.34 2.33 15.58
CA GLY A 135 6.42 2.80 16.62
C GLY A 135 5.04 2.14 16.59
N ARG A 136 4.75 1.32 15.57
CA ARG A 136 3.45 0.70 15.29
C ARG A 136 2.31 1.73 15.26
N ARG A 137 2.49 2.77 14.46
CA ARG A 137 1.49 3.84 14.29
C ARG A 137 1.29 4.18 12.83
N LEU A 138 0.07 4.58 12.52
CA LEU A 138 -0.30 5.26 11.29
C LEU A 138 -0.82 6.64 11.66
N SER A 139 -0.40 7.68 10.95
CA SER A 139 -0.99 9.00 11.09
C SER A 139 -1.44 9.59 9.76
N VAL A 140 -2.42 10.48 9.83
CA VAL A 140 -2.89 11.26 8.69
C VAL A 140 -2.61 12.74 8.95
N ASP A 141 -1.72 13.28 8.14
CA ASP A 141 -1.20 14.64 8.27
C ASP A 141 -1.72 15.52 7.11
N ALA A 142 -1.53 16.83 7.24
CA ALA A 142 -1.60 17.71 6.09
C ALA A 142 -0.44 17.43 5.14
N SER A 143 -0.68 17.59 3.84
CA SER A 143 0.38 17.54 2.83
C SER A 143 1.43 18.62 3.09
N GLY A 144 2.69 18.29 2.88
CA GLY A 144 3.80 19.20 3.16
C GLY A 144 5.15 18.65 2.71
N PRO A 145 6.18 19.50 2.65
CA PRO A 145 7.52 19.04 2.30
C PRO A 145 7.99 17.95 3.27
N ALA A 146 8.86 17.06 2.77
CA ALA A 146 9.54 16.09 3.61
C ALA A 146 10.26 16.79 4.77
N ALA A 147 10.20 16.19 5.96
CA ALA A 147 10.97 16.65 7.10
C ALA A 147 12.49 16.53 6.81
N ALA A 148 13.32 17.24 7.58
CA ALA A 148 14.76 17.30 7.35
C ALA A 148 15.46 15.93 7.45
N ASP A 149 14.89 15.00 8.22
CA ASP A 149 15.33 13.61 8.38
C ASP A 149 14.67 12.65 7.37
N HIS A 150 13.99 13.19 6.35
CA HIS A 150 13.36 12.42 5.29
C HIS A 150 13.90 12.81 3.91
N VAL A 151 13.86 11.86 2.98
CA VAL A 151 14.09 12.10 1.56
C VAL A 151 12.80 11.90 0.80
N ALA A 152 12.35 12.92 0.07
CA ALA A 152 11.19 12.84 -0.81
C ALA A 152 11.58 12.23 -2.16
N LEU A 153 10.95 11.12 -2.50
CA LEU A 153 10.98 10.54 -3.85
C LEU A 153 9.75 11.00 -4.61
N ARG A 154 9.98 11.90 -5.57
CA ARG A 154 8.92 12.39 -6.43
C ARG A 154 8.55 11.34 -7.46
N GLY A 155 7.25 11.10 -7.56
CA GLY A 155 6.65 10.15 -8.48
C GLY A 155 5.46 10.77 -9.22
N SER A 156 4.40 9.99 -9.38
CA SER A 156 3.16 10.42 -10.02
C SER A 156 1.94 9.78 -9.37
N ILE A 157 0.79 10.44 -9.48
CA ILE A 157 -0.51 9.89 -9.12
C ILE A 157 -1.19 9.45 -10.41
N ASP A 158 -1.63 8.19 -10.48
CA ASP A 158 -2.35 7.70 -11.66
C ASP A 158 -3.82 8.16 -11.67
N ALA A 159 -4.56 7.80 -12.72
CA ALA A 159 -5.97 8.17 -12.86
C ALA A 159 -6.89 7.60 -11.76
N LYS A 160 -6.41 6.63 -10.97
CA LYS A 160 -7.13 6.03 -9.85
C LYS A 160 -6.74 6.64 -8.51
N GLY A 161 -5.81 7.60 -8.48
CA GLY A 161 -5.34 8.23 -7.25
C GLY A 161 -4.19 7.49 -6.57
N LEU A 162 -3.60 6.47 -7.22
CA LEU A 162 -2.56 5.65 -6.62
C LEU A 162 -1.17 6.22 -6.85
N LEU A 163 -0.28 6.10 -5.86
CA LEU A 163 1.08 6.62 -5.92
C LEU A 163 2.03 5.65 -6.63
N HIS A 164 2.68 6.13 -7.69
CA HIS A 164 3.78 5.46 -8.35
C HIS A 164 5.07 6.23 -8.14
N VAL A 165 6.18 5.55 -7.88
CA VAL A 165 7.51 6.15 -7.67
C VAL A 165 8.59 5.41 -8.47
N PRO A 166 9.69 6.09 -8.85
CA PRO A 166 10.80 5.44 -9.53
C PRO A 166 11.57 4.51 -8.58
N VAL A 167 11.78 3.26 -9.01
CA VAL A 167 12.61 2.26 -8.33
C VAL A 167 13.68 1.77 -9.31
N ALA A 168 14.95 1.83 -8.92
CA ALA A 168 16.03 1.31 -9.76
C ALA A 168 16.33 -0.15 -9.42
N ILE A 169 16.19 -1.06 -10.40
CA ILE A 169 16.50 -2.48 -10.27
C ILE A 169 17.70 -2.78 -11.17
N ASP A 170 18.82 -3.20 -10.58
CA ASP A 170 20.10 -3.44 -11.28
C ASP A 170 20.50 -2.29 -12.25
N GLY A 171 20.18 -1.05 -11.85
CA GLY A 171 20.47 0.17 -12.62
C GLY A 171 19.37 0.61 -13.59
N VAL A 172 18.34 -0.21 -13.83
CA VAL A 172 17.19 0.12 -14.67
C VAL A 172 16.09 0.76 -13.83
N VAL A 173 15.65 1.97 -14.20
CA VAL A 173 14.56 2.66 -13.50
C VAL A 173 13.23 2.11 -13.98
N ILE A 174 12.46 1.55 -13.05
CA ILE A 174 11.14 0.98 -13.23
C ILE A 174 10.16 1.82 -12.43
N ASP A 175 9.00 2.10 -13.02
CA ASP A 175 7.92 2.75 -12.30
C ASP A 175 7.19 1.75 -11.39
N ALA A 176 7.04 2.11 -10.12
CA ALA A 176 6.56 1.22 -9.08
C ALA A 176 5.34 1.78 -8.34
N LEU A 177 4.25 1.03 -8.36
CA LEU A 177 3.07 1.27 -7.53
C LEU A 177 3.40 0.95 -6.06
N VAL A 178 3.18 1.91 -5.15
CA VAL A 178 3.40 1.71 -3.71
C VAL A 178 2.20 1.00 -3.11
N ASP A 179 2.38 -0.24 -2.65
CA ASP A 179 1.29 -1.14 -2.24
C ASP A 179 1.55 -1.75 -0.86
N THR A 180 0.91 -1.19 0.17
CA THR A 180 0.95 -1.75 1.54
C THR A 180 0.03 -2.97 1.72
N GLY A 181 -0.84 -3.27 0.76
CA GLY A 181 -1.72 -4.45 0.74
C GLY A 181 -1.06 -5.70 0.15
N ALA A 182 0.06 -5.53 -0.57
CA ALA A 182 0.87 -6.60 -1.12
C ALA A 182 1.89 -7.14 -0.11
N GLU A 183 1.88 -8.46 0.11
CA GLU A 183 2.92 -9.15 0.90
C GLU A 183 4.32 -8.99 0.29
N GLY A 184 4.41 -9.11 -1.04
CA GLY A 184 5.68 -9.13 -1.74
C GLY A 184 5.64 -8.34 -3.03
N SER A 185 6.83 -7.93 -3.48
CA SER A 185 6.98 -7.12 -4.68
C SER A 185 6.83 -7.99 -5.94
N VAL A 186 6.05 -7.49 -6.90
CA VAL A 186 5.69 -8.22 -8.13
C VAL A 186 5.93 -7.32 -9.35
N ALA A 187 6.83 -7.74 -10.21
CA ALA A 187 7.10 -7.10 -11.49
C ALA A 187 6.32 -7.78 -12.63
N ASN A 188 5.91 -7.03 -13.63
CA ASN A 188 5.44 -7.65 -14.87
C ASN A 188 6.62 -8.23 -15.68
N GLY A 189 6.33 -9.12 -16.63
CA GLY A 189 7.35 -9.75 -17.46
C GLY A 189 8.11 -8.76 -18.36
N ALA A 190 7.57 -7.56 -18.61
CA ALA A 190 8.30 -6.50 -19.32
C ALA A 190 9.54 -6.02 -18.54
N VAL A 191 9.56 -6.13 -17.20
CA VAL A 191 10.75 -5.85 -16.38
C VAL A 191 11.87 -6.85 -16.66
N LEU A 192 11.56 -8.14 -16.88
CA LEU A 192 12.59 -9.14 -17.22
C LEU A 192 13.38 -8.71 -18.46
N ARG A 193 12.67 -8.32 -19.52
CA ARG A 193 13.29 -7.84 -20.75
C ARG A 193 14.08 -6.55 -20.53
N ALA A 194 13.55 -5.62 -19.73
CA ALA A 194 14.24 -4.37 -19.39
C ALA A 194 15.56 -4.62 -18.64
N LEU A 195 15.61 -5.66 -17.80
CA LEU A 195 16.82 -6.11 -17.10
C LEU A 195 17.77 -6.94 -17.99
N GLY A 196 17.41 -7.21 -19.25
CA GLY A 196 18.18 -8.05 -20.17
C GLY A 196 18.07 -9.55 -19.88
N TRP A 197 17.07 -9.99 -19.12
CA TRP A 197 16.83 -11.40 -18.83
C TRP A 197 15.96 -12.00 -19.93
N ARG A 198 16.18 -13.28 -20.23
CA ARG A 198 15.34 -14.04 -21.15
C ARG A 198 14.13 -14.60 -20.40
N ASP A 199 13.06 -14.93 -21.12
CA ASP A 199 11.92 -15.61 -20.49
C ASP A 199 12.30 -16.98 -19.93
N ASP A 200 13.26 -17.68 -20.53
CA ASP A 200 13.79 -18.96 -20.08
C ASP A 200 15.04 -18.83 -19.20
N ASP A 201 15.30 -17.64 -18.63
CA ASP A 201 16.52 -17.38 -17.87
C ASP A 201 16.67 -18.37 -16.69
N PRO A 202 17.83 -19.05 -16.54
CA PRO A 202 18.01 -20.11 -15.54
C PRO A 202 17.89 -19.62 -14.09
N ARG A 203 18.00 -18.30 -13.86
CA ARG A 203 17.76 -17.65 -12.56
C ARG A 203 16.29 -17.68 -12.15
N LEU A 204 15.37 -17.79 -13.11
CA LEU A 204 13.94 -17.85 -12.85
C LEU A 204 13.49 -19.25 -12.44
N LYS A 205 12.74 -19.34 -11.35
CA LYS A 205 12.12 -20.56 -10.84
C LYS A 205 10.61 -20.40 -10.78
N ALA A 206 9.87 -21.48 -11.00
CA ALA A 206 8.42 -21.46 -10.79
C ALA A 206 8.11 -21.08 -9.34
N ASN A 207 7.14 -20.20 -9.13
CA ASN A 207 6.77 -19.69 -7.81
C ASN A 207 5.26 -19.76 -7.57
N GLY A 208 4.59 -20.71 -8.23
CA GLY A 208 3.16 -20.94 -8.10
C GLY A 208 2.32 -19.86 -8.78
N THR A 209 1.22 -19.50 -8.13
CA THR A 209 0.19 -18.59 -8.65
C THR A 209 -0.12 -17.54 -7.59
N ILE A 210 -0.16 -16.27 -7.97
CA ILE A 210 -0.66 -15.19 -7.10
C ILE A 210 -2.12 -14.90 -7.39
N THR A 211 -2.90 -14.61 -6.36
CA THR A 211 -4.32 -14.24 -6.43
C THR A 211 -4.52 -12.84 -5.85
N GLY A 212 -5.37 -12.04 -6.49
CA GLY A 212 -5.74 -10.71 -6.01
C GLY A 212 -7.12 -10.69 -5.34
N ALA A 213 -7.75 -9.51 -5.29
CA ALA A 213 -9.13 -9.33 -4.85
C ALA A 213 -10.17 -10.02 -5.77
N THR A 214 -9.77 -10.54 -6.92
CA THR A 214 -10.63 -11.20 -7.91
C THR A 214 -10.24 -12.67 -8.14
N ILE A 215 -11.15 -13.44 -8.75
CA ILE A 215 -11.15 -14.93 -8.73
C ILE A 215 -10.04 -15.55 -9.61
N GLY A 216 -9.35 -14.77 -10.44
CA GLY A 216 -8.24 -15.27 -11.25
C GLY A 216 -6.93 -15.42 -10.47
N GLY A 217 -6.13 -16.41 -10.84
CA GLY A 217 -4.74 -16.53 -10.40
C GLY A 217 -3.79 -16.29 -11.57
N THR A 218 -2.66 -15.62 -11.32
CA THR A 218 -1.60 -15.44 -12.33
C THR A 218 -0.39 -16.29 -11.97
N ILE A 219 0.06 -17.13 -12.91
CA ILE A 219 1.30 -17.92 -12.76
C ILE A 219 2.47 -16.95 -12.66
N VAL A 220 3.31 -17.18 -11.66
CA VAL A 220 4.48 -16.35 -11.39
C VAL A 220 5.75 -17.17 -11.33
N ARG A 221 6.85 -16.47 -11.62
CA ARG A 221 8.21 -16.97 -11.47
C ARG A 221 8.95 -16.08 -10.47
N ARG A 222 9.96 -16.60 -9.81
CA ARG A 222 10.80 -15.84 -8.88
C ARG A 222 12.25 -15.95 -9.30
N GLY A 223 12.96 -14.83 -9.22
CA GLY A 223 14.40 -14.74 -9.40
C GLY A 223 15.01 -13.80 -8.37
N THR A 224 16.33 -13.68 -8.36
CA THR A 224 17.05 -12.77 -7.45
C THR A 224 17.76 -11.70 -8.25
N VAL A 225 17.41 -10.43 -8.00
CA VAL A 225 18.10 -9.27 -8.59
C VAL A 225 19.21 -8.79 -7.67
N GLY A 226 20.25 -8.19 -8.25
CA GLY A 226 21.45 -7.80 -7.51
C GLY A 226 21.21 -6.67 -6.51
N ARG A 227 20.62 -5.57 -6.98
CA ARG A 227 20.31 -4.39 -6.19
C ARG A 227 18.95 -3.80 -6.59
N VAL A 228 18.14 -3.46 -5.59
CA VAL A 228 16.98 -2.59 -5.76
C VAL A 228 17.23 -1.31 -4.98
N ALA A 229 16.98 -0.15 -5.57
CA ALA A 229 17.13 1.13 -4.92
C ALA A 229 15.87 1.96 -5.00
N LEU A 230 15.40 2.37 -3.83
CA LEU A 230 14.31 3.29 -3.62
C LEU A 230 14.93 4.61 -3.14
N GLY A 231 15.34 5.43 -4.11
CA GLY A 231 16.15 6.62 -3.83
C GLY A 231 17.47 6.29 -3.12
N PRO A 232 17.75 6.87 -1.94
CA PRO A 232 18.96 6.58 -1.17
C PRO A 232 18.94 5.20 -0.49
N VAL A 233 17.76 4.59 -0.32
CA VAL A 233 17.62 3.28 0.31
C VAL A 233 17.93 2.18 -0.71
N GLY A 234 18.86 1.30 -0.36
CA GLY A 234 19.28 0.20 -1.24
C GLY A 234 19.12 -1.16 -0.57
N PHE A 235 18.57 -2.10 -1.31
CA PHE A 235 18.42 -3.51 -0.96
C PHE A 235 19.32 -4.34 -1.87
N ARG A 236 19.88 -5.44 -1.36
CA ARG A 236 20.80 -6.32 -2.11
C ARG A 236 20.31 -7.76 -2.08
N GLY A 237 20.54 -8.48 -3.18
CA GLY A 237 20.14 -9.89 -3.30
C GLY A 237 18.64 -10.08 -3.13
N VAL A 238 17.84 -9.24 -3.80
CA VAL A 238 16.39 -9.14 -3.57
C VAL A 238 15.67 -10.24 -4.35
N PRO A 239 14.93 -11.14 -3.68
CA PRO A 239 14.02 -12.05 -4.37
C PRO A 239 12.86 -11.24 -4.96
N LEU A 240 12.67 -11.30 -6.28
CA LEU A 240 11.61 -10.59 -6.97
C LEU A 240 10.70 -11.57 -7.73
N THR A 241 9.40 -11.37 -7.61
CA THR A 241 8.39 -12.16 -8.30
C THR A 241 8.05 -11.50 -9.63
N PHE A 242 7.91 -12.29 -10.68
CA PHE A 242 7.61 -11.86 -12.04
C PHE A 242 6.36 -12.55 -12.56
N THR A 243 5.43 -11.78 -13.12
CA THR A 243 4.28 -12.34 -13.85
C THR A 243 4.69 -12.79 -15.26
N GLY A 244 3.84 -13.59 -15.91
CA GLY A 244 4.02 -13.98 -17.30
C GLY A 244 3.62 -12.90 -18.32
N SER A 245 2.80 -11.92 -17.94
CA SER A 245 2.36 -10.88 -18.89
C SER A 245 3.51 -9.94 -19.21
N THR A 246 3.72 -9.70 -20.50
CA THR A 246 4.74 -8.79 -21.00
C THR A 246 4.14 -7.57 -21.70
N ASP A 247 2.83 -7.37 -21.50
CA ASP A 247 2.07 -6.30 -22.13
C ASP A 247 2.31 -4.97 -21.41
N GLY A 248 2.41 -3.90 -22.20
CA GLY A 248 2.62 -2.54 -21.68
C GLY A 248 4.05 -2.25 -21.24
N ALA A 249 4.20 -1.15 -20.50
CA ALA A 249 5.49 -0.70 -19.98
C ALA A 249 5.98 -1.58 -18.81
N PRO A 250 7.31 -1.66 -18.57
CA PRO A 250 7.85 -2.26 -17.35
C PRO A 250 7.27 -1.58 -16.10
N ARG A 251 6.68 -2.38 -15.20
CA ARG A 251 6.04 -1.90 -13.97
C ARG A 251 6.32 -2.84 -12.81
N LEU A 252 6.39 -2.27 -11.61
CA LEU A 252 6.57 -2.97 -10.35
C LEU A 252 5.39 -2.66 -9.40
N ILE A 253 4.92 -3.66 -8.68
CA ILE A 253 4.22 -3.46 -7.40
C ILE A 253 5.30 -3.54 -6.31
N LEU A 254 5.47 -2.48 -5.55
CA LEU A 254 6.39 -2.40 -4.42
C LEU A 254 5.64 -2.76 -3.13
N GLY A 255 5.88 -3.97 -2.63
CA GLY A 255 5.16 -4.56 -1.51
C GLY A 255 5.86 -4.46 -0.15
N MET A 256 5.26 -5.11 0.85
CA MET A 256 5.71 -5.10 2.24
C MET A 256 7.00 -5.91 2.50
N ASP A 257 7.42 -6.77 1.58
CA ASP A 257 8.75 -7.39 1.61
C ASP A 257 9.90 -6.36 1.57
N MET A 258 9.65 -5.20 0.97
CA MET A 258 10.61 -4.09 0.91
C MET A 258 10.17 -2.91 1.76
N LEU A 259 8.90 -2.50 1.67
CA LEU A 259 8.35 -1.39 2.48
C LEU A 259 8.41 -1.71 3.99
N GLY A 260 8.17 -2.96 4.37
CA GLY A 260 8.20 -3.42 5.75
C GLY A 260 9.58 -3.41 6.40
N LEU A 261 10.65 -3.28 5.60
CA LEU A 261 12.02 -3.14 6.08
C LEU A 261 12.39 -1.69 6.42
N LEU A 262 11.54 -0.72 6.02
CA LEU A 262 11.71 0.68 6.37
C LEU A 262 11.25 0.91 7.81
N GLN A 263 11.92 1.81 8.53
CA GLN A 263 11.47 2.18 9.87
C GLN A 263 10.20 3.02 9.82
N ARG A 264 10.22 4.03 8.95
CA ARG A 264 9.14 4.99 8.74
C ARG A 264 9.12 5.47 7.29
N PHE A 265 7.93 5.67 6.73
CA PHE A 265 7.75 6.27 5.42
C PHE A 265 6.40 6.98 5.35
N ALA A 266 6.27 7.93 4.43
CA ALA A 266 5.01 8.62 4.21
C ALA A 266 4.64 8.68 2.73
N LEU A 267 3.36 8.51 2.42
CA LEU A 267 2.79 8.77 1.11
C LEU A 267 2.10 10.12 1.16
N ASP A 268 2.70 11.13 0.54
CA ASP A 268 2.08 12.44 0.36
C ASP A 268 1.37 12.48 -1.00
N LEU A 269 0.06 12.15 -0.98
CA LEU A 269 -0.72 11.99 -2.21
C LEU A 269 -0.82 13.29 -3.02
N PRO A 270 -1.09 14.48 -2.43
CA PRO A 270 -1.11 15.73 -3.18
C PRO A 270 0.21 16.11 -3.84
N ARG A 271 1.35 15.75 -3.22
CA ARG A 271 2.68 16.04 -3.78
C ARG A 271 3.19 14.96 -4.73
N ALA A 272 2.50 13.83 -4.81
CA ALA A 272 2.97 12.62 -5.48
C ALA A 272 4.36 12.20 -4.97
N GLU A 273 4.54 12.16 -3.66
CA GLU A 273 5.84 11.86 -3.03
C GLU A 273 5.75 10.64 -2.11
N LEU A 274 6.76 9.77 -2.19
CA LEU A 274 7.10 8.84 -1.12
C LEU A 274 8.24 9.43 -0.30
N GLN A 275 7.97 9.81 0.94
CA GLN A 275 8.94 10.40 1.84
C GLN A 275 9.53 9.32 2.75
N LEU A 276 10.82 9.07 2.64
CA LEU A 276 11.51 8.00 3.36
C LEU A 276 12.28 8.56 4.54
N TYR A 277 12.06 8.04 5.75
CA TYR A 277 12.89 8.39 6.89
C TYR A 277 14.31 7.86 6.71
N ILE A 278 15.31 8.72 6.92
CA ILE A 278 16.72 8.38 6.92
C ILE A 278 17.21 8.42 8.36
N PRO A 279 17.52 7.26 8.98
CA PRO A 279 18.08 7.27 10.32
C PRO A 279 19.43 7.99 10.33
N PRO A 280 19.73 8.76 11.39
CA PRO A 280 21.05 9.35 11.54
C PRO A 280 22.12 8.24 11.50
N ALA A 281 23.29 8.56 10.95
CA ALA A 281 24.40 7.62 10.90
C ALA A 281 24.66 7.07 12.30
N ALA A 282 24.78 5.75 12.41
CA ALA A 282 25.13 5.12 13.68
C ALA A 282 26.45 5.70 14.18
N THR A 283 26.45 6.26 15.39
CA THR A 283 27.69 6.66 16.05
C THR A 283 28.59 5.43 16.14
N PRO A 284 29.85 5.47 15.65
CA PRO A 284 30.77 4.35 15.81
C PRO A 284 30.87 3.97 17.29
N PRO A 285 30.98 2.68 17.62
CA PRO A 285 31.25 2.28 19.00
C PRO A 285 32.49 3.02 19.51
N ALA A 286 32.44 3.50 20.76
CA ALA A 286 33.59 4.13 21.38
C ALA A 286 34.80 3.18 21.32
N PRO A 287 36.01 3.68 21.03
CA PRO A 287 37.19 2.83 21.05
C PRO A 287 37.33 2.16 22.43
N PRO A 288 37.82 0.90 22.48
CA PRO A 288 38.02 0.23 23.75
C PRO A 288 38.95 1.06 24.65
N PRO A 289 38.74 1.05 25.98
CA PRO A 289 39.62 1.76 26.91
C PRO A 289 41.06 1.25 26.75
N PRO A 290 42.08 2.12 26.92
CA PRO A 290 43.46 1.72 26.81
C PRO A 290 43.76 0.57 27.78
N ALA A 291 44.48 -0.45 27.30
CA ALA A 291 44.91 -1.57 28.12
C ALA A 291 45.66 -1.03 29.35
N ARG A 292 45.19 -1.41 30.54
CA ARG A 292 45.93 -1.11 31.78
C ARG A 292 47.27 -1.82 31.71
N THR A 293 48.34 -1.07 31.48
CA THR A 293 49.70 -1.55 31.72
C THR A 293 49.85 -1.76 33.22
N GLY A 294 49.84 -3.02 33.64
CA GLY A 294 50.15 -3.40 35.03
C GLY A 294 51.54 -2.92 35.40
N SER A 295 51.66 -2.35 36.61
CA SER A 295 52.92 -2.03 37.28
C SER A 295 53.40 -3.24 38.07
#